data_AF-A0A6M5Z031-F1
#
_entry.id   AF-A0A6M5Z031-F1
#
_cell.length_a   1.000
_cell.length_b   1.000
_cell.length_c   1.000
_cell.angle_alpha   90.00
_cell.angle_beta   90.00
_cell.angle_gamma   90.00
#
_symmetry.space_group_name_H-M   'P 1'
#
loop_
_entity.id
_entity.type
_entity.pdbx_description
1 polymer ?
#
loop_
_entity_poly.entity_id
_entity_poly.type
_entity_poly.pdbx_seq_one_letter_code
_entity_poly.pdbx_strand_id
1 'polypeptide(L)'
;MATADTLPQAGYEKNSEAPANSSLTGLVSGIINDAQTLLRQQAEMLKAEVREDFKRSKRAAEFGAVGVVFTTVGTLGLITALAYLLHEQYAFKMWASWGIVGGLFAIIGGACAAFSYTLLERFNPLPDKTFNALKENITWQTK
;
A
#
# COMPACT_ATOMS: atom_id res chain seq x y z
N MET A 1 28.11 76.63 -56.63
CA MET A 1 27.35 76.40 -55.39
C MET A 1 26.58 75.09 -55.59
N ALA A 2 27.15 73.98 -55.13
CA ALA A 2 26.53 72.65 -55.14
C ALA A 2 27.06 71.92 -53.90
N THR A 3 26.17 71.70 -52.95
CA THR A 3 26.42 71.08 -51.65
C THR A 3 26.31 69.56 -51.78
N ALA A 4 27.39 68.84 -51.46
CA ALA A 4 27.36 67.41 -51.29
C ALA A 4 27.10 67.11 -49.81
N ASP A 5 25.85 66.75 -49.49
CA ASP A 5 25.45 66.28 -48.17
C ASP A 5 25.94 64.84 -47.97
N THR A 6 26.88 64.65 -47.05
CA THR A 6 27.30 63.35 -46.53
C THR A 6 26.42 62.97 -45.34
N LEU A 7 25.53 61.98 -45.51
CA LEU A 7 24.74 61.40 -44.42
C LEU A 7 25.62 60.43 -43.58
N PRO A 8 25.70 60.59 -42.25
CA PRO A 8 26.39 59.62 -41.39
C PRO A 8 25.52 58.39 -41.12
N GLN A 9 26.04 57.25 -41.59
CA GLN A 9 25.96 55.87 -41.10
C GLN A 9 24.92 55.55 -40.01
N ALA A 10 24.03 54.62 -40.34
CA ALA A 10 23.12 53.94 -39.43
C ALA A 10 23.87 53.37 -38.21
N GLY A 11 23.54 53.88 -37.03
CA GLY A 11 23.90 53.25 -35.78
C GLY A 11 23.19 51.90 -35.67
N TYR A 12 23.86 50.84 -36.10
CA TYR A 12 23.54 49.50 -35.62
C TYR A 12 23.79 49.50 -34.12
N GLU A 13 22.70 49.57 -33.35
CA GLU A 13 22.72 49.28 -31.92
C GLU A 13 23.41 47.94 -31.72
N LYS A 14 24.64 47.99 -31.22
CA LYS A 14 25.30 46.84 -30.61
C LYS A 14 24.59 46.60 -29.29
N ASN A 15 23.39 46.02 -29.35
CA ASN A 15 22.75 45.41 -28.19
C ASN A 15 23.63 44.22 -27.82
N SER A 16 24.48 44.49 -26.84
CA SER A 16 25.43 43.61 -26.19
C SER A 16 24.91 42.19 -26.10
N GLU A 17 25.72 41.26 -26.59
CA GLU A 17 25.59 39.83 -26.35
C GLU A 17 25.27 39.58 -24.87
N ALA A 18 24.01 39.23 -24.58
CA ALA A 18 23.68 38.61 -23.31
C ALA A 18 24.51 37.33 -23.19
N PRO A 19 25.17 37.08 -22.05
CA PRO A 19 26.16 36.01 -21.96
C PRO A 19 25.46 34.67 -22.19
N ALA A 20 25.80 33.96 -23.27
CA ALA A 20 25.28 32.61 -23.57
C ALA A 20 25.47 31.62 -22.41
N ASN A 21 26.35 31.94 -21.46
CA ASN A 21 26.60 31.17 -20.23
C ASN A 21 25.45 31.29 -19.21
N SER A 22 24.64 32.35 -19.29
CA SER A 22 23.48 32.56 -18.42
C SER A 22 22.25 31.76 -18.88
N SER A 23 22.12 31.42 -20.17
CA SER A 23 20.98 30.63 -20.68
C SER A 23 21.10 29.14 -20.35
N LEU A 24 22.29 28.54 -20.47
CA LEU A 24 22.52 27.13 -20.09
C LEU A 24 22.36 26.90 -18.58
N THR A 25 22.89 27.81 -17.76
CA THR A 25 22.71 27.77 -16.30
C THR A 25 21.23 27.96 -15.92
N GLY A 26 20.50 28.83 -16.64
CA GLY A 26 19.07 29.03 -16.47
C GLY A 26 18.23 27.79 -16.84
N LEU A 27 18.59 27.08 -17.91
CA LEU A 27 17.91 25.84 -18.33
C LEU A 27 18.13 24.70 -17.33
N VAL A 28 19.36 24.52 -16.84
CA VAL A 28 19.66 23.52 -15.79
C VAL A 28 18.93 23.84 -14.49
N SER A 29 18.90 25.11 -14.10
CA SER A 29 18.11 25.57 -12.95
C SER A 29 16.61 25.30 -13.12
N GLY A 30 16.07 25.55 -14.33
CA GLY A 30 14.68 25.23 -14.68
C GLY A 30 14.38 23.74 -14.57
N ILE A 31 15.23 22.87 -15.11
CA ILE A 31 15.07 21.40 -15.03
C ILE A 31 15.11 20.91 -13.58
N ILE A 32 16.01 21.45 -12.74
CA ILE A 32 16.08 21.10 -11.31
C ILE A 32 14.80 21.52 -10.58
N ASN A 33 14.29 22.71 -10.88
CA ASN A 33 13.08 23.23 -10.24
C ASN A 33 11.83 22.43 -10.67
N ASP A 34 11.78 22.03 -11.94
CA ASP A 34 10.72 21.17 -12.47
C ASP A 34 10.81 19.76 -11.87
N ALA A 35 12.00 19.18 -11.75
CA ALA A 35 12.21 17.89 -11.10
C ALA A 35 11.77 17.92 -9.62
N GLN A 36 12.11 18.97 -8.89
CA GLN A 36 11.66 19.16 -7.50
C GLN A 36 10.13 19.28 -7.42
N THR A 37 9.51 19.96 -8.39
CA THR A 37 8.05 20.08 -8.50
C THR A 37 7.40 18.72 -8.76
N LEU A 38 7.94 17.93 -9.70
CA LEU A 38 7.45 16.58 -10.01
C LEU A 38 7.57 15.62 -8.82
N LEU A 39 8.69 15.65 -8.10
CA LEU A 39 8.88 14.82 -6.91
C LEU A 39 7.87 15.15 -5.81
N ARG A 40 7.57 16.44 -5.61
CA ARG A 40 6.57 16.88 -4.64
C ARG A 40 5.17 16.41 -5.04
N GLN A 41 4.83 16.48 -6.33
CA GLN A 41 3.58 15.94 -6.87
C GLN A 41 3.49 14.43 -6.71
N GLN A 42 4.54 13.67 -7.02
CA GLN A 42 4.56 12.21 -6.83
C GLN A 42 4.40 11.83 -5.34
N ALA A 43 5.01 12.59 -4.43
CA ALA A 43 4.84 12.37 -2.99
C ALA A 43 3.41 12.68 -2.53
N GLU A 44 2.79 13.75 -3.03
CA GLU A 44 1.39 14.08 -2.74
C GLU A 44 0.42 13.03 -3.29
N MET A 45 0.66 12.54 -4.51
CA MET A 45 -0.12 11.48 -5.14
C MET A 45 0.01 10.16 -4.38
N LEU A 46 1.24 9.74 -4.05
CA LEU A 46 1.47 8.52 -3.27
C LEU A 46 0.82 8.62 -1.89
N LYS A 47 0.90 9.78 -1.24
CA LYS A 47 0.24 10.01 0.06
C LYS A 47 -1.29 9.94 -0.07
N ALA A 48 -1.85 10.43 -1.17
CA ALA A 48 -3.28 10.33 -1.45
C ALA A 48 -3.70 8.87 -1.69
N GLU A 49 -2.96 8.13 -2.51
CA GLU A 49 -3.18 6.71 -2.81
C GLU A 49 -3.13 5.87 -1.52
N VAL A 50 -2.05 5.99 -0.73
CA VAL A 50 -1.89 5.27 0.54
C VAL A 50 -3.01 5.60 1.53
N ARG A 51 -3.44 6.87 1.58
CA ARG A 51 -4.55 7.28 2.45
C ARG A 51 -5.88 6.65 2.01
N GLU A 52 -6.12 6.55 0.70
CA GLU A 52 -7.33 5.95 0.16
C GLU A 52 -7.32 4.42 0.35
N ASP A 53 -6.19 3.77 0.07
CA ASP A 53 -5.98 2.34 0.35
C ASP A 53 -6.17 2.03 1.83
N PHE A 54 -5.67 2.89 2.72
CA PHE A 54 -5.86 2.73 4.15
C PHE A 54 -7.34 2.86 4.55
N LYS A 55 -8.07 3.84 4.03
CA LYS A 55 -9.51 3.98 4.29
C LYS A 55 -10.30 2.78 3.77
N ARG A 56 -9.97 2.31 2.56
CA ARG A 56 -10.60 1.13 1.96
C ARG A 56 -10.33 -0.12 2.81
N SER A 57 -9.07 -0.32 3.22
CA SER A 57 -8.66 -1.42 4.08
C SER A 57 -9.33 -1.35 5.45
N LYS A 58 -9.43 -0.15 6.05
CA LYS A 58 -10.14 0.06 7.31
C LYS A 58 -11.61 -0.31 7.20
N ARG A 59 -12.30 0.14 6.14
CA ARG A 59 -13.71 -0.19 5.92
C ARG A 59 -13.89 -1.70 5.72
N ALA A 60 -13.00 -2.35 4.96
CA ALA A 60 -13.00 -3.79 4.81
C ALA A 60 -12.76 -4.51 6.15
N ALA A 61 -11.86 -4.01 6.99
CA ALA A 61 -11.59 -4.55 8.31
C ALA A 61 -12.78 -4.39 9.28
N GLU A 62 -13.50 -3.27 9.22
CA GLU A 62 -14.71 -3.02 10.04
C GLU A 62 -15.80 -4.05 9.73
N PHE A 63 -16.18 -4.20 8.46
CA PHE A 63 -17.17 -5.20 8.06
C PHE A 63 -16.66 -6.63 8.24
N GLY A 64 -15.37 -6.86 8.00
CA GLY A 64 -14.71 -8.15 8.23
C GLY A 64 -14.79 -8.58 9.70
N ALA A 65 -14.50 -7.67 10.63
CA ALA A 65 -14.58 -7.94 12.07
C ALA A 65 -16.01 -8.28 12.50
N VAL A 66 -17.01 -7.51 12.05
CA VAL A 66 -18.42 -7.81 12.31
C VAL A 66 -18.79 -9.18 11.74
N GLY A 67 -18.40 -9.47 10.50
CA GLY A 67 -18.63 -10.76 9.85
C GLY A 67 -18.04 -11.93 10.63
N VAL A 68 -16.79 -11.80 11.11
CA VAL A 68 -16.13 -12.81 11.94
C VAL A 68 -16.91 -13.05 13.23
N VAL A 69 -17.34 -11.99 13.93
CA VAL A 69 -18.10 -12.11 15.18
C VAL A 69 -19.42 -12.86 14.95
N PHE A 70 -20.25 -12.39 14.01
CA PHE A 70 -21.56 -13.02 13.74
C PHE A 70 -21.43 -14.45 13.23
N THR A 71 -20.47 -14.72 12.34
CA THR A 71 -20.24 -16.07 11.83
C THR A 71 -19.76 -17.00 12.96
N THR A 72 -18.90 -16.51 13.86
CA THR A 72 -18.43 -17.30 15.01
C THR A 72 -19.60 -17.64 15.94
N VAL A 73 -20.40 -16.65 16.33
CA VAL A 73 -21.56 -16.86 17.21
C VAL A 73 -22.58 -17.80 16.55
N GLY A 74 -22.89 -17.58 15.27
CA GLY A 74 -23.81 -18.44 14.52
C GLY A 74 -23.30 -19.88 14.40
N THR A 75 -22.00 -20.07 14.16
CA THR A 75 -21.38 -21.40 14.08
C THR A 75 -21.41 -22.12 15.43
N LEU A 76 -21.13 -21.43 16.54
CA LEU A 76 -21.26 -22.01 17.88
C LEU A 76 -22.71 -22.42 18.20
N GLY A 77 -23.68 -21.58 17.79
CA GLY A 77 -25.10 -21.92 17.88
C GLY A 77 -25.45 -23.17 17.07
N LEU A 78 -24.92 -23.28 15.84
CA LEU A 78 -25.13 -24.44 14.97
C LEU A 78 -24.52 -25.72 15.56
N ILE A 79 -23.29 -25.65 16.09
CA ILE A 79 -22.63 -26.76 16.79
C ILE A 79 -23.49 -27.24 17.96
N THR A 80 -24.00 -26.29 18.75
CA THR A 80 -24.89 -26.59 19.88
C THR A 80 -26.16 -27.28 19.40
N ALA A 81 -26.83 -26.73 18.39
CA ALA A 81 -28.05 -27.30 17.82
C ALA A 81 -27.82 -28.71 17.26
N LEU A 82 -26.70 -28.96 16.59
CA LEU A 82 -26.33 -30.29 16.10
C LEU A 82 -26.08 -31.28 17.24
N ALA A 83 -25.43 -30.86 18.32
CA ALA A 83 -25.20 -31.71 19.48
C ALA A 83 -26.53 -32.11 20.17
N TYR A 84 -27.45 -31.16 20.32
CA TYR A 84 -28.80 -31.44 20.82
C TYR A 84 -29.59 -32.34 19.86
N LEU A 85 -29.53 -32.09 18.55
CA LEU A 85 -30.18 -32.93 17.55
C LEU A 85 -29.68 -34.38 17.64
N LEU A 86 -28.38 -34.58 17.80
CA LEU A 86 -27.78 -35.92 17.95
C LEU A 86 -28.21 -36.60 19.25
N HIS A 87 -28.33 -35.83 20.34
CA HIS A 87 -28.82 -36.31 21.63
C HIS A 87 -30.26 -36.81 21.52
N GLU A 88 -31.17 -35.99 20.97
CA GLU A 88 -32.60 -36.28 20.90
C GLU A 88 -32.92 -37.40 19.89
N GLN A 89 -32.33 -37.36 18.70
CA GLN A 89 -32.71 -38.28 17.62
C GLN A 89 -32.09 -39.68 17.73
N TYR A 90 -30.89 -39.77 18.32
CA TYR A 90 -30.15 -41.03 18.43
C TYR A 90 -30.00 -41.52 19.87
N ALA A 91 -30.65 -40.84 20.83
CA ALA A 91 -30.60 -41.15 22.26
C ALA A 91 -29.16 -41.26 22.84
N PHE A 92 -28.19 -40.58 22.23
CA PHE A 92 -26.82 -40.55 22.73
C PHE A 92 -26.74 -39.79 24.05
N LYS A 93 -25.78 -40.11 24.91
CA LYS A 93 -25.50 -39.25 26.08
C LYS A 93 -25.01 -37.89 25.60
N MET A 94 -25.41 -36.82 26.30
CA MET A 94 -25.07 -35.45 25.93
C MET A 94 -23.57 -35.25 25.66
N TRP A 95 -22.70 -35.78 26.53
CA TRP A 95 -21.24 -35.70 26.36
C TRP A 95 -20.75 -36.35 25.05
N ALA A 96 -21.37 -37.45 24.61
CA ALA A 96 -21.00 -38.15 23.40
C ALA A 96 -21.41 -37.35 22.16
N SER A 97 -22.61 -36.76 22.16
CA SER A 97 -23.07 -35.88 21.08
C SER A 97 -22.14 -34.67 20.89
N TRP A 98 -21.79 -33.99 21.98
CA TRP A 98 -20.83 -32.89 21.95
C TRP A 98 -19.44 -33.34 21.52
N GLY A 99 -18.99 -34.51 21.97
CA GLY A 99 -17.70 -35.09 21.56
C GLY A 99 -17.63 -35.37 20.06
N ILE A 100 -18.70 -35.92 19.47
CA ILE A 100 -18.75 -36.23 18.04
C ILE A 100 -18.78 -34.94 17.20
N VAL A 101 -19.69 -34.02 17.51
CA VAL A 101 -19.82 -32.77 16.75
C VAL A 101 -18.57 -31.91 16.93
N GLY A 102 -18.12 -31.72 18.17
CA GLY A 102 -16.90 -30.97 18.47
C GLY A 102 -15.65 -31.59 17.85
N GLY A 103 -15.53 -32.92 17.87
CA GLY A 103 -14.45 -33.65 17.22
C GLY A 103 -14.42 -33.43 15.71
N LEU A 104 -15.58 -33.48 15.04
CA LEU A 104 -15.68 -33.21 13.61
C LEU A 104 -15.21 -31.79 13.26
N PHE A 105 -15.69 -30.78 14.01
CA PHE A 105 -15.27 -29.39 13.81
C PHE A 105 -13.78 -29.17 14.13
N ALA A 106 -13.24 -29.86 15.14
CA ALA A 106 -11.82 -29.80 15.46
C ALA A 106 -10.94 -30.38 14.35
N ILE A 107 -11.36 -31.49 13.73
CA ILE A 107 -10.63 -32.08 12.59
C ILE A 107 -10.66 -31.12 11.38
N ILE A 108 -11.83 -30.61 11.03
CA ILE A 108 -11.97 -29.66 9.90
C ILE A 108 -11.18 -28.38 10.16
N GLY A 109 -11.32 -27.81 11.36
CA GLY A 109 -10.60 -26.61 11.77
C GLY A 109 -9.10 -26.81 11.80
N GLY A 110 -8.63 -27.95 12.31
CA GLY A 110 -7.23 -28.34 12.31
C GLY A 110 -6.65 -28.50 10.90
N ALA A 111 -7.40 -29.12 9.98
CA ALA A 111 -6.99 -29.25 8.58
C ALA A 111 -6.90 -27.88 7.88
N CYS A 112 -7.89 -27.01 8.07
CA CYS A 112 -7.86 -25.65 7.56
C CYS A 112 -6.70 -24.83 8.14
N ALA A 113 -6.43 -24.96 9.45
CA ALA A 113 -5.31 -24.30 10.10
C ALA A 113 -3.98 -24.79 9.52
N ALA A 114 -3.79 -26.11 9.40
CA ALA A 114 -2.60 -26.70 8.79
C ALA A 114 -2.41 -26.20 7.34
N PHE A 115 -3.47 -26.16 6.53
CA PHE A 115 -3.41 -25.62 5.17
C PHE A 115 -3.02 -24.13 5.18
N SER A 116 -3.62 -23.33 6.06
CA SER A 116 -3.27 -21.91 6.24
C SER A 116 -1.78 -21.74 6.59
N TYR A 117 -1.27 -22.52 7.54
CA TYR A 117 0.16 -22.52 7.88
C TYR A 117 1.04 -22.86 6.68
N THR A 118 0.70 -23.89 5.90
CA THR A 118 1.49 -24.24 4.70
C THR A 118 1.46 -23.17 3.62
N LEU A 119 0.35 -22.42 3.51
CA LEU A 119 0.24 -21.33 2.55
C LEU A 119 1.07 -20.11 2.99
N LEU A 120 1.03 -19.78 4.29
CA LEU A 120 1.83 -18.71 4.88
C LEU A 120 3.33 -19.02 4.90
N GLU A 121 3.73 -20.28 5.08
CA GLU A 121 5.14 -20.67 4.95
C GLU A 121 5.65 -20.55 3.51
N ARG A 122 4.79 -20.82 2.51
CA ARG A 122 5.14 -20.68 1.09
C ARG A 122 5.17 -19.23 0.62
N PHE A 123 4.26 -18.41 1.12
CA PHE A 123 4.24 -16.97 0.89
C PHE A 123 4.87 -16.27 2.07
N ASN A 124 6.20 -16.16 2.13
CA ASN A 124 6.88 -15.34 3.14
C ASN A 124 6.33 -13.89 3.03
N PRO A 125 5.39 -13.46 3.89
CA PRO A 125 4.61 -12.24 3.66
C PRO A 125 5.48 -11.00 3.88
N LEU A 126 6.65 -11.19 4.48
CA LEU A 126 7.73 -10.23 4.61
C LEU A 126 9.00 -10.94 4.13
N PRO A 127 9.50 -10.69 2.90
CA PRO A 127 10.79 -11.24 2.50
C PRO A 127 11.82 -10.74 3.51
N ASP A 128 12.47 -11.64 4.25
CA ASP A 128 13.46 -11.28 5.26
C ASP A 128 14.53 -10.35 4.68
N LYS A 129 14.83 -10.51 3.39
CA LYS A 129 15.72 -9.64 2.63
C LYS A 129 15.21 -8.20 2.52
N THR A 130 13.92 -7.99 2.27
CA THR A 130 13.31 -6.66 2.17
C THR A 130 13.28 -5.97 3.53
N PHE A 131 12.99 -6.71 4.60
CA PHE A 131 12.98 -6.16 5.96
C PHE A 131 14.40 -5.85 6.46
N ASN A 132 15.36 -6.73 6.19
CA ASN A 132 16.77 -6.50 6.51
C ASN A 132 17.33 -5.32 5.69
N ALA A 133 17.01 -5.21 4.41
CA ALA A 133 17.42 -4.08 3.59
C ALA A 133 16.85 -2.75 4.11
N LEU A 134 15.57 -2.71 4.50
CA LEU A 134 14.96 -1.54 5.13
C LEU A 134 15.63 -1.16 6.46
N LYS A 135 15.93 -2.16 7.29
CA LYS A 135 16.61 -1.96 8.58
C LYS A 135 18.03 -1.42 8.38
N GLU A 136 18.76 -1.98 7.42
CA GLU A 136 20.10 -1.50 7.06
C GLU A 136 20.04 -0.04 6.60
N ASN A 137 19.10 0.29 5.70
CA ASN A 137 18.96 1.64 5.14
C ASN A 137 18.65 2.69 6.21
N ILE A 138 17.79 2.38 7.19
CA ILE A 138 17.50 3.28 8.32
C ILE A 138 18.71 3.43 9.26
N THR A 139 19.48 2.34 9.44
CA THR A 139 20.68 2.34 10.29
C THR A 139 21.79 3.20 9.69
N TRP A 140 21.95 3.21 8.36
CA TRP A 140 22.94 4.06 7.67
C TRP A 140 22.55 5.54 7.61
N GLN A 141 21.26 5.88 7.61
CA GLN A 141 20.81 7.28 7.60
C GLN A 141 20.87 7.98 8.96
N THR A 142 20.97 7.22 10.05
CA THR A 142 21.01 7.76 11.42
C THR A 142 22.41 7.78 12.04
N LYS A 143 23.45 7.40 11.28
CA LYS A 143 24.86 7.39 11.70
C LYS A 143 25.66 8.46 10.97
#